data_AF-A0A7S2LVG6-F1
#
_entry.id   AF-A0A7S2LVG6-F1
#
_cell.length_a   1.000
_cell.length_b   1.000
_cell.length_c   1.000
_cell.angle_alpha   90.00
_cell.angle_beta   90.00
_cell.angle_gamma   90.00
#
_symmetry.space_group_name_H-M   'P 1'
#
loop_
_entity.id
_entity.type
_entity.pdbx_description
1 polymer ?
#
loop_
_entity_poly.entity_id
_entity_poly.type
_entity_poly.pdbx_seq_one_letter_code
_entity_poly.pdbx_strand_id
1 'polypeptide(L)'
;ARKKLERAETLIQSLGGEKSRWTQNAKDLTHDYTNLTGDVIVASGLIAYLGAFTPDFREGAVNAWVEASSSKEIPGSEKFSLEKCLGEPVKVRNWVIWGLPNDAFSIENGIIVDKARRWPLCIDPQGQANRWIKKMGQAQQIVVSKFADGDYLKRLEGCIQFGNPMLIENIGEETDPAIEPVLLRQTFKKGNTVMIKLGEAVIEYMQEFKLFLTTKLRNPHYLPEVAVKVTLLNFMITQVGLQDQLLNIVVEKERPDLAEEKARLVVEGAENKEQLEHTENKILDVLSSSEGNILEDEQAVQILSASKQLSNEIAEKQKIAEQTEVKIDEARLAYVPVAHKTAVLFFCIAALANIDPMYQYSLPFFINLFKSAIDKSEASSVIETRIETLNDFFMEMLYKNICRSLFEKHKLLF
;
A
#
# COMPACT_ATOMS: atom_id res chain seq x y z
N ALA A 1 54.38 -12.05 -1.45
CA ALA A 1 53.75 -13.30 -0.99
C ALA A 1 52.94 -13.10 0.29
N ARG A 2 53.56 -12.73 1.42
CA ARG A 2 52.87 -12.56 2.72
C ARG A 2 51.68 -11.60 2.72
N LYS A 3 51.83 -10.38 2.17
CA LYS A 3 50.71 -9.42 2.00
C LYS A 3 49.57 -9.94 1.11
N LYS A 4 49.88 -10.76 0.09
CA LYS A 4 48.84 -11.38 -0.77
C LYS A 4 48.08 -12.49 -0.01
N LEU A 5 48.77 -13.24 0.84
CA LEU A 5 48.17 -14.25 1.72
C LEU A 5 47.26 -13.63 2.78
N GLU A 6 47.71 -12.57 3.47
CA GLU A 6 46.90 -11.84 4.46
C GLU A 6 45.65 -11.21 3.83
N ARG A 7 45.77 -10.65 2.61
CA ARG A 7 44.63 -10.15 1.83
C ARG A 7 43.68 -11.28 1.44
N ALA A 8 44.20 -12.41 0.97
CA ALA A 8 43.38 -13.56 0.58
C ALA A 8 42.62 -14.15 1.77
N GLU A 9 43.25 -14.26 2.94
CA GLU A 9 42.62 -14.77 4.16
C GLU A 9 41.50 -13.85 4.63
N THR A 10 41.75 -12.54 4.66
CA THR A 10 40.73 -11.52 5.03
C THR A 10 39.55 -11.53 4.06
N LEU A 11 39.82 -11.67 2.76
CA LEU A 11 38.81 -11.67 1.70
C LEU A 11 37.99 -12.96 1.69
N ILE A 12 38.62 -14.12 1.90
CA ILE A 12 37.91 -15.41 2.03
C ILE A 12 37.03 -15.42 3.28
N GLN A 13 37.51 -14.86 4.39
CA GLN A 13 36.74 -14.81 5.63
C GLN A 13 35.56 -13.83 5.53
N SER A 14 35.74 -12.68 4.86
CA SER A 14 34.67 -11.70 4.65
C SER A 14 33.61 -12.16 3.64
N LEU A 15 34.03 -12.82 2.56
CA LEU A 15 33.14 -13.37 1.52
C LEU A 15 32.59 -14.76 1.86
N GLY A 16 33.11 -15.48 2.85
CA GLY A 16 32.65 -16.82 3.20
C GLY A 16 31.19 -16.85 3.70
N GLY A 17 30.82 -15.90 4.56
CA GLY A 17 29.43 -15.73 5.00
C GLY A 17 28.53 -15.25 3.87
N GLU A 18 29.06 -14.37 3.01
CA GLU A 18 28.36 -13.80 1.86
C GLU A 18 28.05 -14.86 0.80
N LYS A 19 29.02 -15.73 0.51
CA LYS A 19 28.87 -16.87 -0.36
C LYS A 19 27.77 -17.80 0.13
N SER A 20 27.71 -18.11 1.42
CA SER A 20 26.65 -18.95 1.98
C SER A 20 25.27 -18.31 1.79
N ARG A 21 25.15 -17.01 2.07
CA ARG A 21 23.92 -16.22 1.87
C ARG A 21 23.49 -16.20 0.40
N TRP A 22 24.38 -15.83 -0.51
CA TRP A 22 24.09 -15.83 -1.94
C TRP A 22 23.81 -17.22 -2.50
N THR A 23 24.45 -18.27 -1.97
CA THR A 23 24.15 -19.65 -2.37
C THR A 23 22.75 -20.05 -1.93
N GLN A 24 22.30 -19.63 -0.74
CA GLN A 24 20.94 -19.87 -0.30
C GLN A 24 19.94 -19.05 -1.13
N ASN A 25 20.18 -17.74 -1.30
CA ASN A 25 19.35 -16.88 -2.14
C ASN A 25 19.25 -17.41 -3.58
N ALA A 26 20.34 -17.94 -4.14
CA ALA A 26 20.33 -18.54 -5.46
C ALA A 26 19.44 -19.79 -5.53
N LYS A 27 19.41 -20.62 -4.47
CA LYS A 27 18.49 -21.76 -4.38
C LYS A 27 17.05 -21.30 -4.27
N ASP A 28 16.77 -20.31 -3.43
CA ASP A 28 15.43 -19.77 -3.22
C ASP A 28 14.91 -19.13 -4.53
N LEU A 29 15.75 -18.32 -5.20
CA LEU A 29 15.44 -17.76 -6.52
C LEU A 29 15.22 -18.84 -7.59
N THR A 30 15.93 -19.97 -7.52
CA THR A 30 15.72 -21.09 -8.47
C THR A 30 14.35 -21.75 -8.24
N HIS A 31 13.95 -21.90 -6.98
CA HIS A 31 12.62 -22.38 -6.63
C HIS A 31 11.54 -21.40 -7.10
N ASP A 32 11.71 -20.11 -6.83
CA ASP A 32 10.78 -19.06 -7.26
C ASP A 32 10.70 -18.96 -8.78
N TYR A 33 11.83 -19.10 -9.48
CA TYR A 33 11.87 -19.13 -10.95
C TYR A 33 11.06 -20.30 -11.53
N THR A 34 11.08 -21.45 -10.88
CA THR A 34 10.30 -22.62 -11.30
C THR A 34 8.80 -22.36 -11.15
N ASN A 35 8.39 -21.74 -10.04
CA ASN A 35 6.99 -21.43 -9.72
C ASN A 35 6.46 -20.14 -10.38
N LEU A 36 7.35 -19.35 -10.98
CA LEU A 36 7.06 -18.03 -11.53
C LEU A 36 5.89 -18.06 -12.53
N THR A 37 5.79 -19.12 -13.33
CA THR A 37 4.76 -19.21 -14.38
C THR A 37 3.36 -19.24 -13.78
N GLY A 38 3.11 -20.11 -12.80
CA GLY A 38 1.82 -20.18 -12.11
C GLY A 38 1.51 -18.91 -11.33
N ASP A 39 2.50 -18.39 -10.59
CA ASP A 39 2.32 -17.20 -9.76
C ASP A 39 2.00 -15.96 -10.60
N VAL A 40 2.68 -15.76 -11.73
CA VAL A 40 2.42 -14.63 -12.63
C VAL A 40 1.06 -14.75 -13.31
N ILE A 41 0.59 -15.96 -13.64
CA ILE A 41 -0.74 -16.17 -14.21
C ILE A 41 -1.82 -15.75 -13.21
N VAL A 42 -1.72 -16.21 -11.95
CA VAL A 42 -2.66 -15.86 -10.89
C VAL A 42 -2.60 -14.37 -10.58
N ALA A 43 -1.39 -13.78 -10.47
CA ALA A 43 -1.20 -12.35 -10.25
C ALA A 43 -1.82 -11.50 -11.37
N SER A 44 -1.63 -11.91 -12.63
CA SER A 44 -2.21 -11.22 -13.79
C SER A 44 -3.73 -11.29 -13.78
N GLY A 45 -4.31 -12.45 -13.42
CA GLY A 45 -5.74 -12.61 -13.26
C GLY A 45 -6.31 -11.71 -12.16
N LEU A 46 -5.61 -11.60 -11.03
CA LEU A 46 -6.03 -10.78 -9.91
C LEU A 46 -6.03 -9.29 -10.30
N ILE A 47 -4.94 -8.79 -10.88
CA ILE A 47 -4.82 -7.39 -11.33
C ILE A 47 -5.85 -7.05 -12.42
N ALA A 48 -6.12 -7.99 -13.34
CA ALA A 48 -7.01 -7.74 -14.46
C ALA A 48 -8.50 -7.78 -14.09
N TYR A 49 -8.91 -8.72 -13.23
CA TYR A 49 -10.32 -9.06 -13.03
C TYR A 49 -10.82 -8.84 -11.61
N LEU A 50 -9.98 -9.01 -10.58
CA LEU A 50 -10.45 -9.09 -9.20
C LEU A 50 -10.52 -7.74 -8.47
N GLY A 51 -10.07 -6.66 -9.10
CA GLY A 51 -10.00 -5.32 -8.51
C GLY A 51 -11.31 -4.82 -7.87
N ALA A 52 -12.47 -5.09 -8.47
CA ALA A 52 -13.76 -4.60 -7.98
C ALA A 52 -14.37 -5.44 -6.83
N PHE A 53 -13.82 -6.61 -6.55
CA PHE A 53 -14.45 -7.59 -5.65
C PHE A 53 -14.00 -7.43 -4.19
N THR A 54 -14.77 -8.04 -3.28
CA THR A 54 -14.47 -8.07 -1.84
C THR A 54 -13.34 -9.06 -1.52
N PRO A 55 -12.67 -8.91 -0.36
CA PRO A 55 -11.57 -9.80 0.05
C PRO A 55 -11.93 -11.29 -0.05
N ASP A 56 -13.08 -11.69 0.52
CA ASP A 56 -13.51 -13.09 0.56
C ASP A 56 -13.69 -13.69 -0.85
N PHE A 57 -14.22 -12.89 -1.78
CA PHE A 57 -14.38 -13.33 -3.16
C PHE A 57 -13.04 -13.45 -3.88
N ARG A 58 -12.11 -12.51 -3.63
CA ARG A 58 -10.77 -12.59 -4.20
C ARG A 58 -10.04 -13.83 -3.71
N GLU A 59 -10.08 -14.09 -2.42
CA GLU A 59 -9.45 -15.27 -1.81
C GLU A 59 -10.03 -16.57 -2.39
N GLY A 60 -11.36 -16.67 -2.48
CA GLY A 60 -12.03 -17.82 -3.11
C GLY A 60 -11.62 -18.03 -4.58
N ALA A 61 -11.58 -16.96 -5.37
CA ALA A 61 -11.18 -17.02 -6.78
C ALA A 61 -9.71 -17.39 -6.94
N VAL A 62 -8.80 -16.79 -6.16
CA VAL A 62 -7.37 -17.10 -6.16
C VAL A 62 -7.13 -18.55 -5.78
N ASN A 63 -7.77 -19.05 -4.72
CA ASN A 63 -7.63 -20.44 -4.29
C ASN A 63 -8.10 -21.41 -5.39
N ALA A 64 -9.23 -21.13 -6.02
CA ALA A 64 -9.71 -21.92 -7.16
C ALA A 64 -8.77 -21.87 -8.37
N TRP A 65 -8.12 -20.73 -8.62
CA TRP A 65 -7.14 -20.60 -9.71
C TRP A 65 -5.84 -21.33 -9.42
N VAL A 66 -5.36 -21.29 -8.17
CA VAL A 66 -4.19 -22.07 -7.73
C VAL A 66 -4.49 -23.56 -7.85
N GLU A 67 -5.65 -24.02 -7.39
CA GLU A 67 -6.07 -25.42 -7.53
C GLU A 67 -6.17 -25.85 -9.01
N ALA A 68 -6.77 -25.01 -9.86
CA ALA A 68 -6.85 -25.26 -11.30
C ALA A 68 -5.47 -25.30 -11.96
N SER A 69 -4.54 -24.43 -11.56
CA SER A 69 -3.15 -24.43 -12.03
C SER A 69 -2.44 -25.74 -11.65
N SER A 70 -2.57 -26.16 -10.39
CA SER A 70 -2.02 -27.41 -9.88
C SER A 70 -2.59 -28.64 -10.59
N SER A 71 -3.90 -28.66 -10.87
CA SER A 71 -4.55 -29.75 -11.62
C SER A 71 -4.04 -29.90 -13.06
N LYS A 72 -3.46 -28.84 -13.62
CA LYS A 72 -2.86 -28.80 -14.97
C LYS A 72 -1.35 -28.96 -14.95
N GLU A 73 -0.77 -29.32 -13.80
CA GLU A 73 0.67 -29.49 -13.60
C GLU A 73 1.47 -28.23 -13.93
N ILE A 74 0.87 -27.05 -13.78
CA ILE A 74 1.57 -25.76 -13.94
C ILE A 74 2.27 -25.45 -12.61
N PRO A 75 3.61 -25.29 -12.60
CA PRO A 75 4.34 -25.01 -11.37
C PRO A 75 3.96 -23.62 -10.83
N GLY A 76 3.65 -23.57 -9.54
CA GLY A 76 3.21 -22.37 -8.83
C GLY A 76 3.36 -22.57 -7.33
N SER A 77 3.36 -21.47 -6.59
CA SER A 77 3.47 -21.51 -5.14
C SER A 77 2.20 -22.08 -4.50
N GLU A 78 2.34 -22.94 -3.48
CA GLU A 78 1.20 -23.52 -2.75
C GLU A 78 0.31 -22.44 -2.12
N LYS A 79 0.92 -21.34 -1.67
CA LYS A 79 0.23 -20.17 -1.14
C LYS A 79 0.60 -18.94 -1.97
N PHE A 80 -0.31 -18.53 -2.84
CA PHE A 80 -0.15 -17.34 -3.64
C PHE A 80 -0.21 -16.07 -2.77
N SER A 81 0.67 -15.11 -3.05
CA SER A 81 0.64 -13.77 -2.45
C SER A 81 1.04 -12.74 -3.50
N LEU A 82 0.14 -11.79 -3.78
CA LEU A 82 0.40 -10.73 -4.74
C LEU A 82 1.54 -9.81 -4.25
N GLU A 83 1.60 -9.56 -2.95
CA GLU A 83 2.66 -8.76 -2.33
C GLU A 83 4.05 -9.38 -2.53
N LYS A 84 4.18 -10.70 -2.42
CA LYS A 84 5.47 -11.37 -2.70
C LYS A 84 5.82 -11.37 -4.18
N CYS A 85 4.82 -11.49 -5.06
CA CYS A 85 5.05 -11.61 -6.50
C CYS A 85 5.38 -10.26 -7.16
N LEU A 86 4.67 -9.19 -6.79
CA LEU A 86 4.75 -7.88 -7.46
C LEU A 86 4.91 -6.70 -6.49
N GLY A 87 4.84 -6.95 -5.18
CA GLY A 87 5.04 -5.93 -4.16
C GLY A 87 6.51 -5.66 -3.94
N GLU A 88 6.87 -4.38 -3.96
CA GLU A 88 8.20 -3.93 -3.58
C GLU A 88 8.13 -3.47 -2.11
N PRO A 89 8.81 -4.13 -1.15
CA PRO A 89 8.62 -3.87 0.27
C PRO A 89 8.81 -2.41 0.67
N VAL A 90 9.79 -1.72 0.06
CA VAL A 90 10.05 -0.29 0.30
C VAL A 90 8.89 0.57 -0.18
N LYS A 91 8.33 0.30 -1.37
CA LYS A 91 7.16 1.04 -1.88
C LYS A 91 5.91 0.79 -1.05
N VAL A 92 5.65 -0.45 -0.68
CA VAL A 92 4.51 -0.82 0.19
C VAL A 92 4.60 -0.06 1.52
N ARG A 93 5.79 -0.02 2.12
CA ARG A 93 6.02 0.73 3.37
C ARG A 93 5.74 2.23 3.19
N ASN A 94 6.21 2.83 2.09
CA ASN A 94 5.91 4.23 1.77
C ASN A 94 4.41 4.48 1.58
N TRP A 95 3.67 3.54 0.97
CA TRP A 95 2.22 3.66 0.84
C TRP A 95 1.51 3.69 2.21
N VAL A 96 1.94 2.85 3.15
CA VAL A 96 1.42 2.84 4.52
C VAL A 96 1.70 4.17 5.22
N ILE A 97 2.91 4.72 5.07
CA ILE A 97 3.27 6.06 5.59
C ILE A 97 2.37 7.14 4.98
N TRP A 98 2.04 7.03 3.69
CA TRP A 98 1.11 7.93 3.00
C TRP A 98 -0.37 7.69 3.33
N GLY A 99 -0.69 6.73 4.19
CA GLY A 99 -2.03 6.52 4.75
C GLY A 99 -2.86 5.41 4.11
N LEU A 100 -2.24 4.52 3.33
CA LEU A 100 -2.83 3.24 2.94
C LEU A 100 -2.94 2.34 4.19
N PRO A 101 -4.07 1.67 4.45
CA PRO A 101 -4.14 0.67 5.52
C PRO A 101 -3.12 -0.44 5.32
N ASN A 102 -2.58 -0.95 6.43
CA ASN A 102 -1.63 -2.06 6.43
C ASN A 102 -2.35 -3.42 6.48
N ASP A 103 -3.37 -3.60 5.65
CA ASP A 103 -4.06 -4.88 5.47
C ASP A 103 -3.82 -5.43 4.07
N ALA A 104 -3.88 -6.76 3.93
CA ALA A 104 -3.54 -7.44 2.67
C ALA A 104 -4.37 -6.92 1.49
N PHE A 105 -5.67 -6.67 1.68
CA PHE A 105 -6.56 -6.20 0.62
C PHE A 105 -6.21 -4.77 0.17
N SER A 106 -5.90 -3.88 1.12
CA SER A 106 -5.45 -2.53 0.82
C SER A 106 -4.10 -2.50 0.12
N ILE A 107 -3.15 -3.35 0.54
CA ILE A 107 -1.83 -3.49 -0.10
C ILE A 107 -1.99 -4.04 -1.52
N GLU A 108 -2.83 -5.05 -1.74
CA GLU A 108 -3.16 -5.56 -3.07
C GLU A 108 -3.72 -4.45 -3.96
N ASN A 109 -4.66 -3.65 -3.46
CA ASN A 109 -5.18 -2.51 -4.19
C ASN A 109 -4.09 -1.50 -4.54
N GLY A 110 -3.14 -1.26 -3.63
CA GLY A 110 -1.95 -0.44 -3.90
C GLY A 110 -1.10 -0.99 -5.04
N ILE A 111 -0.86 -2.30 -5.06
CA ILE A 111 -0.11 -2.98 -6.14
C ILE A 111 -0.87 -2.87 -7.46
N ILE A 112 -2.19 -3.07 -7.46
CA ILE A 112 -2.99 -2.91 -8.68
C ILE A 112 -2.92 -1.47 -9.20
N VAL A 113 -2.97 -0.46 -8.32
CA VAL A 113 -2.81 0.95 -8.72
C VAL A 113 -1.44 1.22 -9.34
N ASP A 114 -0.36 0.61 -8.84
CA ASP A 114 0.99 0.80 -9.39
C ASP A 114 1.23 0.02 -10.70
N LYS A 115 0.75 -1.23 -10.78
CA LYS A 115 1.08 -2.17 -11.86
C LYS A 115 0.01 -2.27 -12.96
N ALA A 116 -1.22 -1.82 -12.74
CA ALA A 116 -2.29 -1.95 -13.73
C ALA A 116 -2.01 -1.11 -14.99
N ARG A 117 -2.29 -1.72 -16.15
CA ARG A 117 -2.17 -1.05 -17.45
C ARG A 117 -3.26 -0.01 -17.69
N ARG A 118 -4.50 -0.31 -17.28
CA ARG A 118 -5.64 0.61 -17.39
C ARG A 118 -5.70 1.49 -16.15
N TRP A 119 -6.18 2.71 -16.31
CA TRP A 119 -6.25 3.68 -15.22
C TRP A 119 -7.17 3.19 -14.09
N PRO A 120 -6.75 3.32 -12.82
CA PRO A 120 -7.55 2.87 -11.68
C PRO A 120 -8.73 3.82 -11.44
N LEU A 121 -9.93 3.25 -11.34
CA LEU A 121 -11.14 3.89 -10.85
C LEU A 121 -11.48 3.32 -9.47
N CYS A 122 -11.11 4.08 -8.44
CA CYS A 122 -11.26 3.71 -7.04
C CYS A 122 -12.67 4.04 -6.53
N ILE A 123 -13.42 3.01 -6.16
CA ILE A 123 -14.68 3.10 -5.44
C ILE A 123 -14.34 3.33 -3.97
N ASP A 124 -14.38 4.59 -3.56
CA ASP A 124 -13.86 5.08 -2.28
C ASP A 124 -14.88 5.96 -1.54
N PRO A 125 -15.94 5.35 -0.96
CA PRO A 125 -16.98 6.09 -0.27
C PRO A 125 -16.47 6.81 0.99
N GLN A 126 -15.36 6.36 1.59
CA GLN A 126 -14.76 6.96 2.79
C GLN A 126 -13.65 7.98 2.50
N GLY A 127 -13.23 8.16 1.24
CA GLY A 127 -12.18 9.10 0.85
C GLY A 127 -10.77 8.69 1.31
N GLN A 128 -10.52 7.39 1.50
CA GLN A 128 -9.21 6.87 1.87
C GLN A 128 -8.24 6.84 0.69
N ALA A 129 -8.63 6.20 -0.42
CA ALA A 129 -7.84 6.16 -1.64
C ALA A 129 -7.53 7.57 -2.15
N ASN A 130 -8.51 8.46 -2.10
CA ASN A 130 -8.35 9.86 -2.48
C ASN A 130 -7.23 10.57 -1.68
N ARG A 131 -7.21 10.41 -0.36
CA ARG A 131 -6.18 11.00 0.51
C ARG A 131 -4.81 10.38 0.29
N TRP A 132 -4.77 9.05 0.14
CA TRP A 132 -3.55 8.32 -0.13
C TRP A 132 -2.91 8.73 -1.47
N ILE A 133 -3.68 8.76 -2.56
CA ILE A 133 -3.20 9.17 -3.90
C ILE A 133 -2.67 10.60 -3.90
N LYS A 134 -3.35 11.53 -3.20
CA LYS A 134 -2.87 12.92 -3.06
C LYS A 134 -1.52 13.01 -2.37
N LYS A 135 -1.31 12.24 -1.29
CA LYS A 135 -0.03 12.21 -0.57
C LYS A 135 1.06 11.54 -1.40
N MET A 136 0.74 10.43 -2.06
CA MET A 136 1.66 9.72 -2.97
C MET A 136 2.15 10.63 -4.11
N GLY A 137 1.25 11.38 -4.73
CA GLY A 137 1.55 12.27 -5.85
C GLY A 137 2.09 13.65 -5.46
N GLN A 138 2.25 13.95 -4.16
CA GLN A 138 2.61 15.30 -3.70
C GLN A 138 4.00 15.73 -4.19
N ALA A 139 4.98 14.81 -4.17
CA ALA A 139 6.33 15.07 -4.68
C ALA A 139 6.35 15.37 -6.18
N GLN A 140 5.39 14.82 -6.93
CA GLN A 140 5.23 14.97 -8.38
C GLN A 140 4.25 16.08 -8.76
N GLN A 141 3.82 16.93 -7.81
CA GLN A 141 2.85 18.01 -8.05
C GLN A 141 1.52 17.53 -8.64
N ILE A 142 0.92 16.49 -8.04
CA ILE A 142 -0.37 15.96 -8.47
C ILE A 142 -1.47 17.04 -8.56
N VAL A 143 -2.14 17.09 -9.71
CA VAL A 143 -3.22 18.03 -9.97
C VAL A 143 -4.55 17.38 -9.66
N VAL A 144 -5.41 18.06 -8.90
CA VAL A 144 -6.73 17.57 -8.50
C VAL A 144 -7.82 18.38 -9.21
N SER A 145 -8.80 17.70 -9.81
CA SER A 145 -9.94 18.34 -10.48
C SER A 145 -11.19 17.47 -10.43
N LYS A 146 -12.32 18.00 -10.89
CA LYS A 146 -13.61 17.32 -11.07
C LYS A 146 -14.11 17.58 -12.49
N PHE A 147 -14.95 16.70 -13.04
CA PHE A 147 -15.57 16.94 -14.35
C PHE A 147 -16.47 18.19 -14.37
N ALA A 148 -17.00 18.60 -13.20
CA ALA A 148 -17.77 19.83 -13.08
C ALA A 148 -16.92 21.12 -13.21
N ASP A 149 -15.59 21.02 -13.12
CA ASP A 149 -14.71 22.18 -13.24
C ASP A 149 -14.57 22.56 -14.71
N GLY A 150 -14.97 23.77 -15.11
CA GLY A 150 -14.94 24.20 -16.52
C GLY A 150 -13.54 24.24 -17.16
N ASP A 151 -12.47 24.17 -16.35
CA ASP A 151 -11.07 24.16 -16.79
C ASP A 151 -10.40 22.79 -16.69
N TYR A 152 -11.13 21.72 -16.35
CA TYR A 152 -10.52 20.39 -16.13
C TYR A 152 -9.79 19.86 -17.38
N LEU A 153 -10.32 20.08 -18.59
CA LEU A 153 -9.67 19.66 -19.84
C LEU A 153 -8.34 20.37 -20.05
N LYS A 154 -8.27 21.68 -19.78
CA LYS A 154 -7.02 22.45 -19.91
C LYS A 154 -5.97 21.98 -18.89
N ARG A 155 -6.40 21.66 -17.68
CA ARG A 155 -5.52 21.07 -16.66
C ARG A 155 -5.00 19.69 -17.10
N LEU A 156 -5.88 18.87 -17.66
CA LEU A 156 -5.53 17.55 -18.19
C LEU A 156 -4.52 17.65 -19.34
N GLU A 157 -4.70 18.59 -20.28
CA GLU A 157 -3.74 18.86 -21.34
C GLU A 157 -2.35 19.20 -20.78
N GLY A 158 -2.28 20.11 -19.80
CA GLY A 158 -1.03 20.46 -19.12
C GLY A 158 -0.40 19.27 -18.41
N CYS A 159 -1.18 18.49 -17.67
CA CYS A 159 -0.68 17.29 -16.99
C CYS A 159 -0.08 16.26 -17.97
N ILE A 160 -0.73 16.04 -19.12
CA ILE A 160 -0.24 15.11 -20.15
C ILE A 160 1.06 15.62 -20.79
N GLN A 161 1.17 16.92 -21.05
CA GLN A 161 2.36 17.53 -21.65
C GLN A 161 3.56 17.59 -20.70
N PHE A 162 3.33 17.81 -19.41
CA PHE A 162 4.39 17.91 -18.41
C PHE A 162 4.66 16.60 -17.65
N GLY A 163 3.87 15.55 -17.89
CA GLY A 163 3.98 14.27 -17.17
C GLY A 163 3.52 14.30 -15.72
N ASN A 164 2.80 15.36 -15.29
CA ASN A 164 2.32 15.47 -13.92
C ASN A 164 1.12 14.54 -13.69
N PRO A 165 1.06 13.80 -12.57
CA PRO A 165 -0.09 12.96 -12.27
C PRO A 165 -1.35 13.82 -12.05
N MET A 166 -2.50 13.28 -12.42
CA MET A 166 -3.81 13.93 -12.24
C MET A 166 -4.78 13.01 -11.51
N LEU A 167 -5.52 13.57 -10.55
CA LEU A 167 -6.61 12.91 -9.82
C LEU A 167 -7.94 13.59 -10.16
N ILE A 168 -8.88 12.83 -10.72
CA ILE A 168 -10.26 13.28 -10.95
C ILE A 168 -11.17 12.72 -9.84
N GLU A 169 -11.88 13.62 -9.15
CA GLU A 169 -12.72 13.28 -8.00
C GLU A 169 -14.22 13.24 -8.31
N ASN A 170 -14.92 12.41 -7.54
CA ASN A 170 -16.39 12.31 -7.53
C ASN A 170 -16.98 11.98 -8.90
N ILE A 171 -16.39 10.99 -9.56
CA ILE A 171 -16.90 10.49 -10.83
C ILE A 171 -18.26 9.84 -10.58
N GLY A 172 -19.25 10.27 -11.37
CA GLY A 172 -20.59 9.67 -11.39
C GLY A 172 -20.61 8.36 -12.17
N GLU A 173 -21.80 7.87 -12.49
CA GLU A 173 -21.95 6.65 -13.31
C GLU A 173 -21.62 6.91 -14.78
N GLU A 174 -21.76 8.16 -15.22
CA GLU A 174 -21.37 8.63 -16.55
C GLU A 174 -19.99 9.31 -16.51
N THR A 175 -19.17 9.00 -17.50
CA THR A 175 -17.85 9.60 -17.72
C THR A 175 -17.91 10.58 -18.88
N ASP A 176 -17.15 11.68 -18.80
CA ASP A 176 -17.06 12.64 -19.90
C ASP A 176 -16.40 11.98 -21.15
N PRO A 177 -17.07 11.97 -22.32
CA PRO A 177 -16.50 11.40 -23.55
C PRO A 177 -15.19 12.05 -23.99
N ALA A 178 -14.93 13.31 -23.61
CA ALA A 178 -13.73 14.03 -24.01
C ALA A 178 -12.43 13.39 -23.47
N ILE A 179 -12.50 12.64 -22.36
CA ILE A 179 -11.34 11.95 -21.78
C ILE A 179 -11.14 10.53 -22.32
N GLU A 180 -12.05 10.03 -23.14
CA GLU A 180 -11.99 8.67 -23.68
C GLU A 180 -10.66 8.31 -24.38
N PRO A 181 -10.06 9.20 -25.21
CA PRO A 181 -8.76 8.92 -25.82
C PRO A 181 -7.67 8.67 -24.78
N VAL A 182 -7.72 9.35 -23.64
CA VAL A 182 -6.78 9.18 -22.52
C VAL A 182 -7.04 7.87 -21.80
N LEU A 183 -8.31 7.52 -21.56
CA LEU A 183 -8.68 6.26 -20.92
C LEU A 183 -8.19 5.05 -21.70
N LEU A 184 -8.38 5.08 -23.01
CA LEU A 184 -7.96 4.03 -23.94
C LEU A 184 -6.47 4.13 -24.34
N ARG A 185 -5.77 5.18 -23.92
CA ARG A 185 -4.39 5.50 -24.33
C ARG A 185 -4.21 5.47 -25.86
N GLN A 186 -5.13 6.12 -26.58
CA GLN A 186 -5.13 6.25 -28.04
C GLN A 186 -4.05 7.23 -28.52
N THR A 187 -2.79 6.85 -28.32
CA THR A 187 -1.63 7.63 -28.76
C THR A 187 -1.22 7.25 -30.18
N PHE A 188 -0.66 8.21 -30.90
CA PHE A 188 -0.12 8.01 -32.24
C PHE A 188 1.23 8.70 -32.36
N LYS A 189 2.14 8.13 -33.16
CA LYS A 189 3.45 8.74 -33.42
C LYS A 189 3.33 9.75 -34.56
N LYS A 190 3.80 10.98 -34.32
CA LYS A 190 3.97 12.01 -35.35
C LYS A 190 5.44 12.40 -35.39
N GLY A 191 6.18 11.85 -36.35
CA GLY A 191 7.65 11.92 -36.32
C GLY A 191 8.22 11.03 -35.22
N ASN A 192 9.10 11.59 -34.37
CA ASN A 192 9.69 10.85 -33.24
C ASN A 192 8.92 11.03 -31.91
N THR A 193 7.91 11.89 -31.88
CA THR A 193 7.15 12.22 -30.67
C THR A 193 5.82 11.45 -30.64
N VAL A 194 5.46 10.96 -29.45
CA VAL A 194 4.16 10.34 -29.19
C VAL A 194 3.16 11.45 -28.88
N MET A 195 2.06 11.49 -29.61
CA MET A 195 1.01 12.49 -29.46
C MET A 195 -0.31 11.82 -29.10
N ILE A 196 -1.22 12.56 -28.47
CA ILE A 196 -2.59 12.15 -28.22
C ILE A 196 -3.54 13.25 -28.65
N LYS A 197 -4.73 12.87 -29.14
CA LYS A 197 -5.79 13.82 -29.50
C LYS A 197 -6.79 13.90 -28.36
N LEU A 198 -6.98 15.09 -27.80
CA LEU A 198 -7.96 15.38 -26.76
C LEU A 198 -8.92 16.46 -27.30
N GLY A 199 -10.16 16.05 -27.62
CA GLY A 199 -11.08 16.92 -28.36
C GLY A 199 -10.51 17.32 -29.72
N GLU A 200 -10.30 18.62 -29.93
CA GLU A 200 -9.66 19.16 -31.15
C GLU A 200 -8.13 19.32 -31.02
N ALA A 201 -7.61 19.32 -29.79
CA ALA A 201 -6.20 19.55 -29.52
C ALA A 201 -5.37 18.28 -29.77
N VAL A 202 -4.19 18.45 -30.38
CA VAL A 202 -3.18 17.40 -30.52
C VAL A 202 -1.99 17.79 -29.65
N ILE A 203 -1.79 17.04 -28.57
CA ILE A 203 -0.80 17.33 -27.54
C ILE A 203 0.26 16.24 -27.48
N GLU A 204 1.47 16.61 -27.07
CA GLU A 204 2.55 15.67 -26.78
C GLU A 204 2.21 14.84 -25.55
N TYR A 205 2.41 13.54 -25.64
CA TYR A 205 2.10 12.58 -24.58
C TYR A 205 3.39 12.16 -23.87
N MET A 206 3.55 12.58 -22.62
CA MET A 206 4.62 12.11 -21.74
C MET A 206 4.26 10.75 -21.15
N GLN A 207 5.22 9.82 -21.13
CA GLN A 207 4.98 8.44 -20.66
C GLN A 207 4.85 8.36 -19.14
N GLU A 208 5.39 9.36 -18.44
CA GLU A 208 5.37 9.50 -16.98
C GLU A 208 3.99 9.91 -16.45
N PHE A 209 3.11 10.43 -17.32
CA PHE A 209 1.76 10.85 -16.95
C PHE A 209 0.97 9.69 -16.32
N LYS A 210 0.34 9.96 -15.17
CA LYS A 210 -0.55 9.02 -14.49
C LYS A 210 -1.91 9.65 -14.20
N LEU A 211 -2.99 8.95 -14.54
CA LEU A 211 -4.35 9.34 -14.26
C LEU A 211 -4.95 8.46 -13.16
N PHE A 212 -5.55 9.09 -12.16
CA PHE A 212 -6.28 8.44 -11.08
C PHE A 212 -7.72 8.95 -11.05
N LEU A 213 -8.65 8.03 -10.81
CA LEU A 213 -10.07 8.31 -10.83
C LEU A 213 -10.68 7.84 -9.50
N THR A 214 -11.50 8.68 -8.85
CA THR A 214 -12.16 8.31 -7.58
C THR A 214 -13.65 8.62 -7.61
N THR A 215 -14.46 7.72 -7.01
CA THR A 215 -15.89 7.95 -6.79
C THR A 215 -16.24 7.76 -5.31
N LYS A 216 -17.22 8.52 -4.83
CA LYS A 216 -17.81 8.35 -3.49
C LYS A 216 -19.05 7.46 -3.49
N LEU A 217 -19.53 7.06 -4.66
CA LEU A 217 -20.67 6.17 -4.77
C LEU A 217 -20.29 4.81 -4.19
N ARG A 218 -21.07 4.29 -3.23
CA ARG A 218 -20.81 2.99 -2.61
C ARG A 218 -21.00 1.85 -3.61
N ASN A 219 -22.07 1.90 -4.39
CA ASN A 219 -22.40 0.87 -5.37
C ASN A 219 -22.81 1.51 -6.70
N PRO A 220 -21.86 2.08 -7.47
CA PRO A 220 -22.16 2.71 -8.75
C PRO A 220 -22.52 1.67 -9.81
N HIS A 221 -23.53 1.96 -10.61
CA HIS A 221 -23.92 1.15 -11.77
C HIS A 221 -23.21 1.62 -13.04
N TYR A 222 -21.94 1.23 -13.19
CA TYR A 222 -21.19 1.53 -14.41
C TYR A 222 -21.67 0.71 -15.60
N LEU A 223 -21.80 1.37 -16.75
CA LEU A 223 -22.01 0.70 -18.02
C LEU A 223 -20.80 -0.20 -18.37
N PRO A 224 -21.01 -1.34 -19.06
CA PRO A 224 -19.91 -2.23 -19.46
C PRO A 224 -18.79 -1.51 -20.22
N GLU A 225 -19.14 -0.48 -20.98
CA GLU A 225 -18.20 0.37 -21.70
C GLU A 225 -17.16 1.03 -20.78
N VAL A 226 -17.59 1.56 -19.63
CA VAL A 226 -16.68 2.16 -18.64
C VAL A 226 -15.80 1.06 -18.03
N ALA A 227 -16.38 -0.08 -17.66
CA ALA A 227 -15.67 -1.19 -17.02
C ALA A 227 -14.55 -1.82 -17.89
N VAL A 228 -14.66 -1.73 -19.21
CA VAL A 228 -13.60 -2.18 -20.13
C VAL A 228 -12.45 -1.16 -20.18
N LYS A 229 -12.76 0.14 -20.10
CA LYS A 229 -11.80 1.25 -20.23
C LYS A 229 -10.91 1.45 -19.00
N VAL A 230 -11.44 1.20 -17.81
CA VAL A 230 -10.72 1.44 -16.53
C VAL A 230 -10.50 0.14 -15.75
N THR A 231 -9.57 0.18 -14.78
CA THR A 231 -9.45 -0.87 -13.76
C THR A 231 -10.31 -0.46 -12.56
N LEU A 232 -11.48 -1.10 -12.40
CA LEU A 232 -12.32 -0.87 -11.23
C LEU A 232 -11.64 -1.43 -9.98
N LEU A 233 -11.53 -0.61 -8.94
CA LEU A 233 -10.92 -0.98 -7.67
C LEU A 233 -11.85 -0.67 -6.51
N ASN A 234 -12.14 -1.68 -5.71
CA ASN A 234 -12.92 -1.53 -4.50
C ASN A 234 -12.00 -1.10 -3.35
N PHE A 235 -12.13 0.17 -2.92
CA PHE A 235 -11.42 0.76 -1.78
C PHE A 235 -12.35 0.95 -0.57
N MET A 236 -13.46 0.21 -0.50
CA MET A 236 -14.25 0.18 0.72
C MET A 236 -13.40 -0.35 1.87
N ILE A 237 -13.49 0.35 3.00
CA ILE A 237 -12.77 -0.03 4.20
C ILE A 237 -13.22 -1.41 4.71
N THR A 238 -12.25 -2.29 4.99
CA THR A 238 -12.49 -3.60 5.57
C THR A 238 -12.55 -3.52 7.09
N GLN A 239 -13.17 -4.50 7.75
CA GLN A 239 -13.21 -4.54 9.22
C GLN A 239 -11.82 -4.64 9.82
N VAL A 240 -10.96 -5.48 9.25
CA VAL A 240 -9.56 -5.65 9.67
C VAL A 240 -8.77 -4.35 9.45
N GLY A 241 -8.91 -3.71 8.29
CA GLY A 241 -8.22 -2.45 7.99
C GLY A 241 -8.64 -1.31 8.92
N LEU A 242 -9.94 -1.19 9.22
CA LEU A 242 -10.43 -0.21 10.19
C LEU A 242 -9.96 -0.52 11.61
N GLN A 243 -9.94 -1.79 12.01
CA GLN A 243 -9.46 -2.20 13.32
C GLN A 243 -7.99 -1.81 13.52
N ASP A 244 -7.10 -2.08 12.57
CA ASP A 244 -5.69 -1.66 12.69
C ASP A 244 -5.57 -0.12 12.73
N GLN A 245 -6.36 0.59 11.91
CA GLN A 245 -6.38 2.05 11.94
C GLN A 245 -6.82 2.60 13.31
N LEU A 246 -7.86 2.03 13.91
CA LEU A 246 -8.35 2.43 15.23
C LEU A 246 -7.35 2.06 16.32
N LEU A 247 -6.71 0.90 16.23
CA LEU A 247 -5.66 0.47 17.14
C LEU A 247 -4.50 1.47 17.15
N ASN A 248 -4.06 1.90 15.96
CA ASN A 248 -3.02 2.92 15.82
C ASN A 248 -3.41 4.22 16.51
N ILE A 249 -4.66 4.65 16.38
CA ILE A 249 -5.17 5.87 17.02
C ILE A 249 -5.21 5.75 18.55
N VAL A 250 -5.67 4.59 19.09
CA VAL A 250 -5.68 4.37 20.56
C VAL A 250 -4.27 4.40 21.10
N VAL A 251 -3.35 3.68 20.46
CA VAL A 251 -1.96 3.59 20.90
C VAL A 251 -1.26 4.95 20.82
N GLU A 252 -1.47 5.70 19.73
CA GLU A 252 -0.94 7.07 19.57
C GLU A 252 -1.38 8.01 20.71
N LYS A 253 -2.60 7.85 21.21
CA LYS A 253 -3.16 8.69 22.28
C LYS A 253 -2.80 8.22 23.69
N GLU A 254 -2.85 6.92 23.95
CA GLU A 254 -2.59 6.34 25.27
C GLU A 254 -1.10 6.17 25.56
N ARG A 255 -0.32 5.84 24.52
CA ARG A 255 1.12 5.55 24.59
C ARG A 255 1.85 6.24 23.45
N PRO A 256 1.90 7.59 23.46
CA PRO A 256 2.60 8.36 22.43
C PRO A 256 4.09 7.99 22.36
N ASP A 257 4.69 7.59 23.49
CA ASP A 257 6.05 7.06 23.60
C ASP A 257 6.27 5.87 22.65
N LEU A 258 5.37 4.88 22.67
CA LEU A 258 5.46 3.69 21.82
C LEU A 258 5.17 4.03 20.35
N ALA A 259 4.27 4.97 20.09
CA ALA A 259 3.93 5.39 18.72
C ALA A 259 5.07 6.16 18.05
N GLU A 260 5.71 7.08 18.76
CA GLU A 260 6.88 7.82 18.28
C GLU A 260 8.07 6.88 18.07
N GLU A 261 8.30 5.95 19.00
CA GLU A 261 9.35 4.95 18.86
C GLU A 261 9.11 4.03 17.66
N LYS A 262 7.86 3.56 17.45
CA LYS A 262 7.50 2.78 16.27
C LYS A 262 7.73 3.57 14.97
N ALA A 263 7.29 4.83 14.93
CA ALA A 263 7.49 5.68 13.75
C ALA A 263 8.97 5.88 13.44
N ARG A 264 9.81 6.10 14.46
CA ARG A 264 11.27 6.22 14.32
C ARG A 264 11.89 4.92 13.79
N LEU A 265 11.55 3.77 14.38
CA LEU A 265 12.04 2.47 13.94
C LEU A 265 11.59 2.14 12.51
N VAL A 266 10.40 2.62 12.10
CA VAL A 266 9.90 2.45 10.74
C VAL A 266 10.74 3.20 9.72
N VAL A 267 11.09 4.46 10.00
CA VAL A 267 11.95 5.27 9.13
C VAL A 267 13.38 4.72 9.13
N GLU A 268 13.95 4.47 10.30
CA GLU A 268 15.32 3.93 10.44
C GLU A 268 15.45 2.57 9.75
N GLY A 269 14.47 1.68 9.90
CA GLY A 269 14.47 0.39 9.21
C GLY A 269 14.32 0.51 7.68
N ALA A 270 13.71 1.58 7.17
CA ALA A 270 13.61 1.83 5.73
C ALA A 270 14.97 2.30 5.18
N GLU A 271 15.59 3.27 5.85
CA GLU A 271 16.93 3.77 5.52
C GLU A 271 17.98 2.65 5.63
N ASN A 272 17.92 1.83 6.67
CA ASN A 272 18.83 0.69 6.86
C ASN A 272 18.69 -0.34 5.74
N LYS A 273 17.47 -0.67 5.31
CA LYS A 273 17.23 -1.60 4.19
C LYS A 273 17.75 -1.05 2.87
N GLU A 274 17.49 0.23 2.59
CA GLU A 274 18.00 0.90 1.40
C GLU A 274 19.54 0.95 1.38
N GLN A 275 20.17 1.25 2.53
CA GLN A 275 21.62 1.25 2.67
C GLN A 275 22.22 -0.14 2.50
N LEU A 276 21.57 -1.19 3.02
CA LEU A 276 21.99 -2.59 2.81
C LEU A 276 21.95 -2.96 1.33
N GLU A 277 20.86 -2.67 0.63
CA GLU A 277 20.72 -2.94 -0.80
C GLU A 277 21.75 -2.16 -1.62
N HIS A 278 21.96 -0.88 -1.31
CA HIS A 278 23.00 -0.08 -1.97
C HIS A 278 24.41 -0.64 -1.73
N THR A 279 24.69 -1.08 -0.50
CA THR A 279 25.98 -1.67 -0.15
C THR A 279 26.20 -3.01 -0.85
N GLU A 280 25.16 -3.84 -0.96
CA GLU A 280 25.20 -5.11 -1.70
C GLU A 280 25.43 -4.89 -3.19
N ASN A 281 24.68 -3.97 -3.81
CA ASN A 281 24.86 -3.60 -5.21
C ASN A 281 26.28 -3.10 -5.48
N LYS A 282 26.86 -2.33 -4.56
CA LYS A 282 28.25 -1.87 -4.64
C LYS A 282 29.25 -3.02 -4.55
N ILE A 283 29.02 -4.01 -3.67
CA ILE A 283 29.86 -5.22 -3.58
C ILE A 283 29.80 -5.99 -4.90
N LEU A 284 28.61 -6.19 -5.46
CA LEU A 284 28.41 -6.89 -6.72
C LEU A 284 29.05 -6.14 -7.89
N ASP A 285 28.93 -4.82 -7.93
CA ASP A 285 29.53 -3.97 -8.95
C ASP A 285 31.06 -4.08 -8.94
N VAL A 286 31.69 -3.98 -7.76
CA VAL A 286 33.15 -4.17 -7.59
C VAL A 286 33.58 -5.58 -8.00
N LEU A 287 32.82 -6.62 -7.64
CA LEU A 287 33.12 -7.99 -8.05
C LEU A 287 32.98 -8.21 -9.57
N SER A 288 32.01 -7.55 -10.20
CA SER A 288 31.73 -7.69 -11.64
C SER A 288 32.70 -6.89 -12.53
N SER A 289 33.14 -5.72 -12.06
CA SER A 289 34.05 -4.81 -12.76
C SER A 289 35.53 -5.21 -12.62
N SER A 290 35.85 -6.06 -11.65
CA SER A 290 37.20 -6.58 -11.44
C SER A 290 37.56 -7.64 -12.50
N GLU A 291 38.00 -7.19 -13.69
CA GLU A 291 38.62 -8.07 -14.68
C GLU A 291 40.05 -8.44 -14.26
N GLY A 292 40.23 -9.60 -13.60
CA GLY A 292 41.56 -10.12 -13.23
C GLY A 292 41.65 -10.68 -11.81
N ASN A 293 42.87 -10.73 -11.26
CA ASN A 293 43.09 -11.22 -9.89
C ASN A 293 42.72 -10.13 -8.87
N ILE A 294 41.54 -10.26 -8.25
CA ILE A 294 41.02 -9.31 -7.25
C ILE A 294 41.98 -9.06 -6.06
N LEU A 295 42.94 -9.96 -5.82
CA LEU A 295 43.96 -9.81 -4.79
C LEU A 295 45.02 -8.75 -5.13
N GLU A 296 45.08 -8.32 -6.39
CA GLU A 296 46.00 -7.29 -6.88
C GLU A 296 45.40 -5.88 -6.81
N ASP A 297 44.08 -5.78 -6.80
CA ASP A 297 43.37 -4.51 -6.63
C ASP A 297 43.17 -4.18 -5.14
N GLU A 298 44.11 -3.41 -4.60
CA GLU A 298 44.05 -2.95 -3.21
C GLU A 298 42.84 -2.06 -2.91
N GLN A 299 42.31 -1.34 -3.91
CA GLN A 299 41.12 -0.52 -3.74
C GLN A 299 39.87 -1.39 -3.63
N ALA A 300 39.75 -2.41 -4.48
CA ALA A 300 38.64 -3.38 -4.40
C ALA A 300 38.61 -4.09 -3.05
N VAL A 301 39.76 -4.56 -2.54
CA VAL A 301 39.85 -5.23 -1.23
C VAL A 301 39.41 -4.30 -0.08
N GLN A 302 39.82 -3.03 -0.10
CA GLN A 302 39.43 -2.06 0.92
C GLN A 302 37.94 -1.71 0.86
N ILE A 303 37.38 -1.52 -0.34
CA ILE A 303 35.95 -1.24 -0.53
C ILE A 303 35.12 -2.43 -0.04
N LEU A 304 35.51 -3.66 -0.40
CA LEU A 304 34.82 -4.88 0.05
C LEU A 304 34.85 -5.04 1.57
N SER A 305 36.00 -4.78 2.21
CA SER A 305 36.11 -4.87 3.68
C SER A 305 35.26 -3.80 4.38
N ALA A 306 35.29 -2.55 3.90
CA ALA A 306 34.51 -1.46 4.47
C ALA A 306 33.00 -1.68 4.28
N SER A 307 32.57 -2.07 3.07
CA SER A 307 31.17 -2.40 2.77
C SER A 307 30.67 -3.58 3.60
N LYS A 308 31.50 -4.60 3.86
CA LYS A 308 31.10 -5.74 4.70
C LYS A 308 30.94 -5.35 6.16
N GLN A 309 31.87 -4.55 6.69
CA GLN A 309 31.76 -4.06 8.06
C GLN A 309 30.47 -3.24 8.24
N LEU A 310 30.19 -2.32 7.32
CA LEU A 310 28.96 -1.54 7.32
C LEU A 310 27.71 -2.43 7.23
N SER A 311 27.71 -3.44 6.34
CA SER A 311 26.58 -4.36 6.21
C SER A 311 26.32 -5.15 7.48
N ASN A 312 27.37 -5.61 8.17
CA ASN A 312 27.23 -6.33 9.44
C ASN A 312 26.71 -5.41 10.56
N GLU A 313 27.21 -4.17 10.64
CA GLU A 313 26.73 -3.17 11.60
C GLU A 313 25.25 -2.82 11.38
N ILE A 314 24.84 -2.63 10.12
CA ILE A 314 23.43 -2.36 9.79
C ILE A 314 22.56 -3.60 10.06
N ALA A 315 23.04 -4.81 9.76
CA ALA A 315 22.30 -6.05 10.04
C ALA A 315 22.07 -6.26 11.54
N GLU A 316 23.05 -5.93 12.38
CA GLU A 316 22.89 -6.00 13.84
C GLU A 316 21.89 -4.95 14.35
N LYS A 317 21.98 -3.70 13.86
CA LYS A 317 21.00 -2.65 14.17
C LYS A 317 19.58 -3.06 13.75
N GLN A 318 19.44 -3.62 12.54
CA GLN A 318 18.18 -4.08 12.00
C GLN A 318 17.58 -5.20 12.86
N LYS A 319 18.40 -6.14 13.33
CA LYS A 319 17.95 -7.19 14.25
C LYS A 319 17.45 -6.64 15.59
N ILE A 320 18.12 -5.63 16.13
CA ILE A 320 17.68 -4.95 17.37
C ILE A 320 16.37 -4.19 17.12
N ALA A 321 16.24 -3.53 15.98
CA ALA A 321 15.02 -2.82 15.58
C ALA A 321 13.83 -3.79 15.46
N GLU A 322 14.01 -4.95 14.83
CA GLU A 322 12.98 -6.00 14.71
C GLU A 322 12.55 -6.56 16.07
N GLN A 323 13.50 -6.82 16.97
CA GLN A 323 13.17 -7.27 18.33
C GLN A 323 12.41 -6.20 19.13
N THR A 324 12.75 -4.94 18.93
CA THR A 324 12.04 -3.83 19.57
C THR A 324 10.64 -3.67 18.98
N GLU A 325 10.49 -3.81 17.65
CA GLU A 325 9.20 -3.77 16.96
C GLU A 325 8.24 -4.86 17.49
N VAL A 326 8.73 -6.08 17.70
CA VAL A 326 7.93 -7.16 18.31
C VAL A 326 7.43 -6.78 19.70
N LYS A 327 8.29 -6.21 20.56
CA LYS A 327 7.88 -5.77 21.91
C LYS A 327 6.85 -4.64 21.86
N ILE A 328 6.99 -3.73 20.91
CA ILE A 328 6.00 -2.66 20.69
C ILE A 328 4.68 -3.26 20.23
N ASP A 329 4.70 -4.21 19.31
CA ASP A 329 3.49 -4.87 18.83
C ASP A 329 2.81 -5.69 19.93
N GLU A 330 3.56 -6.38 20.80
CA GLU A 330 3.03 -7.02 22.00
C GLU A 330 2.29 -6.03 22.92
N ALA A 331 2.85 -4.84 23.14
CA ALA A 331 2.20 -3.80 23.91
C ALA A 331 0.93 -3.25 23.21
N ARG A 332 0.92 -3.20 21.86
CA ARG A 332 -0.27 -2.83 21.07
C ARG A 332 -1.39 -3.86 21.21
N LEU A 333 -1.07 -5.15 21.33
CA LEU A 333 -2.08 -6.21 21.44
C LEU A 333 -3.05 -6.00 22.61
N ALA A 334 -2.60 -5.36 23.69
CA ALA A 334 -3.45 -5.05 24.83
C ALA A 334 -4.67 -4.18 24.47
N TYR A 335 -4.56 -3.31 23.45
CA TYR A 335 -5.62 -2.40 23.03
C TYR A 335 -6.49 -2.94 21.89
N VAL A 336 -6.18 -4.13 21.35
CA VAL A 336 -6.95 -4.77 20.27
C VAL A 336 -8.45 -4.91 20.60
N PRO A 337 -8.87 -5.28 21.82
CA PRO A 337 -10.29 -5.40 22.14
C PRO A 337 -11.10 -4.11 21.93
N VAL A 338 -10.51 -2.95 22.25
CA VAL A 338 -11.11 -1.62 22.02
C VAL A 338 -11.28 -1.37 20.53
N ALA A 339 -10.22 -1.60 19.76
CA ALA A 339 -10.22 -1.38 18.32
C ALA A 339 -11.25 -2.28 17.62
N HIS A 340 -11.33 -3.54 18.03
CA HIS A 340 -12.32 -4.49 17.50
C HIS A 340 -13.76 -4.05 17.81
N LYS A 341 -14.09 -3.74 19.08
CA LYS A 341 -15.43 -3.27 19.47
C LYS A 341 -15.82 -1.99 18.73
N THR A 342 -14.88 -1.05 18.62
CA THR A 342 -15.08 0.22 17.91
C THR A 342 -15.28 0.02 16.40
N ALA A 343 -14.53 -0.89 15.77
CA ALA A 343 -14.71 -1.23 14.36
C ALA A 343 -16.12 -1.82 14.11
N VAL A 344 -16.57 -2.76 14.95
CA VAL A 344 -17.93 -3.34 14.85
C VAL A 344 -18.99 -2.24 14.92
N LEU A 345 -18.87 -1.30 15.87
CA LEU A 345 -19.82 -0.19 16.00
C LEU A 345 -19.87 0.69 14.73
N PHE A 346 -18.73 0.93 14.08
CA PHE A 346 -18.70 1.67 12.82
C PHE A 346 -19.48 0.95 11.71
N PHE A 347 -19.29 -0.36 11.55
CA PHE A 347 -20.01 -1.11 10.53
C PHE A 347 -21.51 -1.23 10.83
N CYS A 348 -21.90 -1.32 12.10
CA CYS A 348 -23.31 -1.21 12.50
C CYS A 348 -23.91 0.14 12.06
N ILE A 349 -23.21 1.25 12.30
CA ILE A 349 -23.66 2.58 11.88
C ILE A 349 -23.67 2.71 10.35
N ALA A 350 -22.68 2.17 9.67
CA ALA A 350 -22.60 2.21 8.21
C ALA A 350 -23.73 1.40 7.54
N ALA A 351 -24.24 0.36 8.21
CA ALA A 351 -25.38 -0.45 7.79
C ALA A 351 -26.73 0.24 8.01
N LEU A 352 -26.82 1.28 8.86
CA LEU A 352 -28.06 2.05 9.04
C LEU A 352 -28.53 2.72 7.74
N ALA A 353 -27.60 2.99 6.81
CA ALA A 353 -27.92 3.49 5.48
C ALA A 353 -28.85 2.56 4.67
N ASN A 354 -28.91 1.27 5.02
CA ASN A 354 -29.82 0.30 4.40
C ASN A 354 -31.27 0.45 4.91
N ILE A 355 -31.48 1.06 6.08
CA ILE A 355 -32.80 1.33 6.63
C ILE A 355 -33.34 2.64 6.04
N ASP A 356 -32.52 3.68 6.06
CA ASP A 356 -32.87 4.98 5.50
C ASP A 356 -31.63 5.61 4.84
N PRO A 357 -31.72 6.02 3.55
CA PRO A 357 -30.60 6.66 2.84
C PRO A 357 -30.08 7.93 3.50
N MET A 358 -30.85 8.58 4.38
CA MET A 358 -30.41 9.75 5.16
C MET A 358 -29.36 9.40 6.22
N TYR A 359 -29.26 8.14 6.64
CA TYR A 359 -28.35 7.69 7.71
C TYR A 359 -26.94 7.44 7.18
N GLN A 360 -26.28 8.50 6.74
CA GLN A 360 -24.91 8.45 6.24
C GLN A 360 -23.95 9.15 7.18
N TYR A 361 -22.99 8.38 7.68
CA TYR A 361 -21.94 8.87 8.55
C TYR A 361 -20.59 8.68 7.88
N SER A 362 -19.76 9.72 7.94
CA SER A 362 -18.43 9.68 7.35
C SER A 362 -17.43 9.06 8.32
N LEU A 363 -16.45 8.33 7.79
CA LEU A 363 -15.36 7.78 8.60
C LEU A 363 -14.58 8.87 9.38
N PRO A 364 -14.28 10.06 8.80
CA PRO A 364 -13.65 11.14 9.56
C PRO A 364 -14.47 11.61 10.77
N PHE A 365 -15.80 11.71 10.64
CA PHE A 365 -16.67 12.04 11.78
C PHE A 365 -16.53 11.01 12.91
N PHE A 366 -16.60 9.72 12.57
CA PHE A 366 -16.48 8.63 13.53
C PHE A 366 -15.09 8.61 14.21
N ILE A 367 -14.01 8.76 13.44
CA ILE A 367 -12.64 8.83 13.97
C ILE A 367 -12.47 10.03 14.91
N ASN A 368 -13.00 11.19 14.56
CA ASN A 368 -12.89 12.38 15.42
C ASN A 368 -13.69 12.21 16.72
N LEU A 369 -14.84 11.54 16.66
CA LEU A 369 -15.63 11.20 17.84
C LEU A 369 -14.86 10.24 18.76
N PHE A 370 -14.21 9.23 18.17
CA PHE A 370 -13.39 8.28 18.90
C PHE A 370 -12.19 8.94 19.58
N LYS A 371 -11.44 9.78 18.85
CA LYS A 371 -10.35 10.59 19.43
C LYS A 371 -10.83 11.45 20.60
N SER A 372 -11.98 12.10 20.43
CA SER A 372 -12.58 12.91 21.49
C SER A 372 -13.03 12.09 22.71
N ALA A 373 -13.43 10.83 22.51
CA ALA A 373 -13.80 9.94 23.59
C ALA A 373 -12.58 9.46 24.39
N ILE A 374 -11.46 9.19 23.71
CA ILE A 374 -10.18 8.88 24.37
C ILE A 374 -9.75 10.05 25.27
N ASP A 375 -9.81 11.27 24.75
CA ASP A 375 -9.38 12.48 25.48
C ASP A 375 -10.30 12.83 26.69
N LYS A 376 -11.58 12.45 26.67
CA LYS A 376 -12.57 12.82 27.69
C LYS A 376 -12.88 11.73 28.72
N SER A 377 -12.56 10.49 28.42
CA SER A 377 -12.82 9.35 29.30
C SER A 377 -11.85 9.34 30.49
N GLU A 378 -12.29 8.81 31.63
CA GLU A 378 -11.48 8.78 32.85
C GLU A 378 -10.23 7.90 32.69
N ALA A 379 -9.06 8.49 32.93
CA ALA A 379 -7.79 7.77 32.84
C ALA A 379 -7.64 6.80 34.03
N SER A 380 -7.16 5.59 33.75
CA SER A 380 -6.84 4.58 34.77
C SER A 380 -5.43 4.04 34.52
N SER A 381 -4.70 3.75 35.59
CA SER A 381 -3.37 3.14 35.51
C SER A 381 -3.42 1.65 35.17
N VAL A 382 -4.59 1.01 35.35
CA VAL A 382 -4.82 -0.40 35.01
C VAL A 382 -5.41 -0.47 33.60
N ILE A 383 -4.69 -1.13 32.69
CA ILE A 383 -5.05 -1.20 31.26
C ILE A 383 -6.45 -1.82 31.08
N GLU A 384 -6.76 -2.91 31.77
CA GLU A 384 -8.08 -3.58 31.66
C GLU A 384 -9.23 -2.64 32.06
N THR A 385 -9.11 -1.96 33.20
CA THR A 385 -10.11 -0.98 33.66
C THR A 385 -10.20 0.22 32.72
N ARG A 386 -9.07 0.68 32.15
CA ARG A 386 -9.04 1.75 31.14
C ARG A 386 -9.79 1.33 29.88
N ILE A 387 -9.59 0.10 29.41
CA ILE A 387 -10.27 -0.46 28.22
C ILE A 387 -11.79 -0.50 28.43
N GLU A 388 -12.26 -0.99 29.57
CA GLU A 388 -13.70 -1.02 29.88
C GLU A 388 -14.30 0.38 29.93
N THR A 389 -13.66 1.28 30.68
CA THR A 389 -14.10 2.68 30.82
C THR A 389 -14.17 3.40 29.47
N LEU A 390 -13.15 3.22 28.63
CA LEU A 390 -13.11 3.80 27.28
C LEU A 390 -14.22 3.25 26.40
N ASN A 391 -14.44 1.94 26.43
CA ASN A 391 -15.46 1.28 25.63
C ASN A 391 -16.88 1.74 26.01
N ASP A 392 -17.17 1.87 27.31
CA ASP A 392 -18.48 2.28 27.79
C ASP A 392 -18.73 3.77 27.53
N PHE A 393 -17.73 4.61 27.79
CA PHE A 393 -17.80 6.04 27.49
C PHE A 393 -17.98 6.30 25.99
N PHE A 394 -17.20 5.61 25.14
CA PHE A 394 -17.33 5.75 23.70
C PHE A 394 -18.70 5.26 23.21
N MET A 395 -19.20 4.13 23.74
CA MET A 395 -20.51 3.60 23.38
C MET A 395 -21.62 4.61 23.71
N GLU A 396 -21.61 5.19 24.91
CA GLU A 396 -22.62 6.19 25.32
C GLU A 396 -22.52 7.46 24.48
N MET A 397 -21.30 7.95 24.25
CA MET A 397 -21.05 9.13 23.43
C MET A 397 -21.47 8.91 21.98
N LEU A 398 -21.18 7.73 21.41
CA LEU A 398 -21.61 7.34 20.07
C LEU A 398 -23.13 7.27 19.99
N TYR A 399 -23.77 6.58 20.94
CA TYR A 399 -25.22 6.43 20.99
C TYR A 399 -25.91 7.80 21.04
N LYS A 400 -25.49 8.69 21.95
CA LYS A 400 -26.04 10.04 22.07
C LYS A 400 -25.90 10.87 20.80
N ASN A 401 -24.79 10.73 20.06
CA ASN A 401 -24.59 11.49 18.82
C ASN A 401 -25.40 10.93 17.66
N ILE A 402 -25.47 9.61 17.51
CA ILE A 402 -26.22 8.96 16.42
C ILE A 402 -27.74 9.11 16.65
N CYS A 403 -28.23 8.92 17.88
CA CYS A 403 -29.66 9.08 18.17
C CYS A 403 -30.18 10.52 17.99
N ARG A 404 -29.32 11.53 17.90
CA ARG A 404 -29.75 12.91 17.54
C ARG A 404 -30.14 13.03 16.07
N SER A 405 -29.56 12.22 15.19
CA SER A 405 -29.85 12.21 13.76
C SER A 405 -30.81 11.11 13.32
N LEU A 406 -31.11 10.15 14.18
CA LEU A 406 -32.09 9.09 13.91
C LEU A 406 -33.54 9.54 14.19
N PHE A 407 -34.47 9.09 13.34
CA PHE A 407 -35.89 9.15 13.64
C PHE A 407 -36.22 8.33 14.89
N GLU A 408 -37.18 8.79 15.70
CA GLU A 408 -37.58 8.16 16.97
C GLU A 408 -37.88 6.66 16.82
N LYS A 409 -38.58 6.28 15.74
CA LYS A 409 -38.91 4.89 15.41
C LYS A 409 -37.71 3.97 15.20
N HIS A 410 -36.56 4.52 14.82
CA HIS A 410 -35.35 3.75 14.50
C HIS A 410 -34.33 3.77 15.67
N LYS A 411 -34.59 4.53 16.75
CA LYS A 411 -33.68 4.62 17.92
C LYS A 411 -33.65 3.39 18.81
N LEU A 412 -34.71 2.57 18.80
CA LEU A 412 -34.75 1.30 19.54
C LEU A 412 -34.07 0.17 18.76
N LEU A 413 -34.03 0.30 17.43
CA LEU A 413 -33.40 -0.67 16.54
C LEU A 413 -31.87 -0.55 16.56
N PHE A 414 -31.36 0.67 16.70
CA PHE A 414 -29.96 0.98 16.94
C PHE A 414 -29.65 0.88 18.44
#